data_AF-A0AA88V039-F1
#
_entry.id   AF-A0AA88V039-F1
#
_cell.length_a   1.000
_cell.length_b   1.000
_cell.length_c   1.000
_cell.angle_alpha   90.00
_cell.angle_beta   90.00
_cell.angle_gamma   90.00
#
_symmetry.space_group_name_H-M   'P 1'
#
loop_
_entity.id
_entity.type
_entity.pdbx_description
1 polymer ?
#
loop_
_entity_poly.entity_id
_entity_poly.type
_entity_poly.pdbx_seq_one_letter_code
_entity_poly.pdbx_strand_id
1 'polypeptide(L)'
;MQSRIFSYLTSHKDYKRDYTTTTTTSRSSIYCLHFFLTPTSPSSSTIVITLLPNVFMMNTGVLSIWVVVCLVLVGELEARFARMEENAPDYITWDDMKVDVVHEQSLRLWLGLKYHQGSRVIVVDQSGKGDSVTVKGAIDMVPPFNTQRVKIYILPGIYREKVIVPASKPYISFIGNPDRTAETVITWNDKASDKVPGGELGTCGSATVSVESDYFCARGITFENSVVAVPGRDGMQAVALRIAGDRAMFYGVRILGSQDTLLDETGSHYFYQCYIQGFVDFICGNARSLYKDCELHSTAETTGAIAAHHRSSPDEDTGFSFVNCKITGSGSIYLGRAWGNYSRAVYSQCDIANVVTPSGWSDWDDPWKQKTAEFGEYQCTGPGADRSKRVPWSKSLNDFQVQPFLDMNFIGGEQWLRL
;
A
#
# COMPACT_ATOMS: atom_id res chain seq x y z
N MET A 1 24.88 -37.90 -11.14
CA MET A 1 24.94 -37.11 -12.39
C MET A 1 23.50 -36.97 -12.89
N GLN A 2 23.07 -35.74 -13.16
CA GLN A 2 21.72 -35.29 -13.60
C GLN A 2 20.63 -35.15 -12.53
N SER A 3 20.72 -34.01 -11.85
CA SER A 3 19.64 -33.21 -11.30
C SER A 3 18.66 -32.73 -12.39
N ARG A 4 17.35 -32.86 -12.16
CA ARG A 4 16.31 -32.17 -12.92
C ARG A 4 15.86 -30.94 -12.13
N ILE A 5 16.22 -29.77 -12.64
CA ILE A 5 15.74 -28.46 -12.21
C ILE A 5 14.54 -28.12 -13.09
N PHE A 6 13.37 -27.89 -12.48
CA PHE A 6 12.21 -27.30 -13.14
C PHE A 6 12.27 -25.78 -12.94
N SER A 7 12.44 -25.04 -14.03
CA SER A 7 12.28 -23.60 -14.11
C SER A 7 10.82 -23.26 -14.38
N TYR A 8 10.21 -22.45 -13.50
CA TYR A 8 8.95 -21.77 -13.79
C TYR A 8 9.27 -20.41 -14.42
N LEU A 9 9.04 -20.28 -15.73
CA LEU A 9 8.99 -19.01 -16.44
C LEU A 9 7.51 -18.66 -16.66
N THR A 10 7.07 -17.56 -16.07
CA THR A 10 5.76 -16.93 -16.30
C THR A 10 5.74 -16.32 -17.70
N SER A 11 4.91 -16.87 -18.57
CA SER A 11 4.63 -16.36 -19.92
C SER A 11 3.61 -15.22 -19.87
N HIS A 12 4.00 -14.05 -20.39
CA HIS A 12 3.12 -12.93 -20.68
C HIS A 12 2.21 -13.25 -21.87
N LYS A 13 0.93 -12.88 -21.72
CA LYS A 13 -0.14 -13.05 -22.69
C LYS A 13 0.05 -12.12 -23.90
N ASP A 14 0.19 -12.69 -25.08
CA ASP A 14 -0.22 -12.05 -26.33
C ASP A 14 -1.65 -12.47 -26.65
N TYR A 15 -2.59 -11.53 -26.55
CA TYR A 15 -3.97 -11.71 -27.02
C TYR A 15 -4.25 -10.67 -28.11
N LYS A 16 -3.84 -10.99 -29.35
CA LYS A 16 -4.37 -10.34 -30.54
C LYS A 16 -5.75 -10.93 -30.83
N ARG A 17 -6.78 -10.11 -30.70
CA ARG A 17 -8.13 -10.42 -31.18
C ARG A 17 -8.24 -9.95 -32.63
N ASP A 18 -8.28 -10.89 -33.55
CA ASP A 18 -8.71 -10.66 -34.92
C ASP A 18 -10.22 -10.39 -34.94
N TYR A 19 -10.63 -9.25 -35.48
CA TYR A 19 -12.00 -9.01 -35.90
C TYR A 19 -12.02 -8.89 -37.42
N THR A 20 -12.35 -10.00 -38.07
CA THR A 20 -12.86 -10.01 -39.45
C THR A 20 -14.29 -9.51 -39.43
N THR A 21 -14.57 -8.40 -40.13
CA THR A 21 -15.94 -8.07 -40.52
C THR A 21 -15.98 -7.65 -41.97
N THR A 22 -16.80 -8.39 -42.71
CA THR A 22 -17.10 -8.32 -44.13
C THR A 22 -17.73 -6.98 -44.49
N THR A 23 -17.24 -6.36 -45.57
CA THR A 23 -17.81 -5.14 -46.16
C THR A 23 -19.13 -5.44 -46.89
N THR A 24 -20.21 -4.80 -46.46
CA THR A 24 -21.39 -4.51 -47.30
C THR A 24 -21.61 -3.00 -47.33
N THR A 25 -21.55 -2.45 -48.54
CA THR A 25 -21.66 -1.05 -48.91
C THR A 25 -23.00 -0.42 -48.50
N SER A 26 -22.96 0.67 -47.74
CA SER A 26 -23.94 1.76 -47.84
C SER A 26 -23.23 3.10 -47.61
N ARG A 27 -23.45 4.06 -48.50
CA ARG A 27 -22.74 5.35 -48.55
C ARG A 27 -23.14 6.25 -47.38
N SER A 28 -22.16 6.61 -46.55
CA SER A 28 -22.15 7.82 -45.73
C SER A 28 -20.68 8.18 -45.48
N SER A 29 -20.21 9.26 -46.09
CA SER A 29 -18.82 9.71 -45.98
C SER A 29 -18.55 10.22 -44.56
N ILE A 30 -17.86 9.41 -43.74
CA ILE A 30 -17.28 9.86 -42.47
C ILE A 30 -15.90 10.43 -42.79
N TYR A 31 -15.70 11.71 -42.49
CA TYR A 31 -14.41 12.38 -42.61
C TYR A 31 -13.55 12.02 -41.39
N CYS A 32 -12.40 11.37 -41.61
CA CYS A 32 -11.43 11.06 -40.54
C CYS A 32 -10.29 12.09 -40.60
N LEU A 33 -10.13 12.91 -39.57
CA LEU A 33 -8.90 13.69 -39.34
C LEU A 33 -7.91 12.83 -38.53
N HIS A 34 -6.70 12.66 -39.05
CA HIS A 34 -5.58 12.11 -38.27
C HIS A 34 -4.81 13.24 -37.59
N PHE A 35 -4.70 13.18 -36.26
CA PHE A 35 -3.86 14.09 -35.46
C PHE A 35 -2.60 13.35 -35.02
N PHE A 36 -1.44 13.98 -35.22
CA PHE A 36 -0.17 13.52 -34.64
C PHE A 36 0.23 14.51 -33.54
N LEU A 37 0.43 14.00 -32.32
CA LEU A 37 1.01 14.76 -31.21
C LEU A 37 2.48 14.34 -31.08
N THR A 38 3.41 15.24 -31.35
CA THR A 38 4.83 15.04 -31.06
C THR A 38 5.26 15.97 -29.93
N PRO A 39 5.76 15.46 -28.78
CA PRO A 39 6.21 16.30 -27.69
C PRO A 39 7.54 16.97 -28.04
N THR A 40 7.64 18.29 -27.86
CA THR A 40 8.91 19.04 -27.94
C THR A 40 9.35 19.50 -26.54
N SER A 41 10.02 18.59 -25.82
CA SER A 41 10.72 18.80 -24.53
C SER A 41 9.87 19.10 -23.28
N PRO A 42 10.41 18.91 -22.05
CA PRO A 42 9.64 18.93 -20.81
C PRO A 42 9.31 20.34 -20.27
N SER A 43 9.58 21.41 -21.01
CA SER A 43 9.45 22.79 -20.47
C SER A 43 8.76 23.80 -21.41
N SER A 44 8.09 23.35 -22.47
CA SER A 44 7.29 24.25 -23.32
C SER A 44 6.03 23.55 -23.81
N SER A 45 4.87 24.03 -23.36
CA SER A 45 3.55 23.65 -23.86
C SER A 45 3.31 24.31 -25.23
N THR A 46 3.92 23.76 -26.28
CA THR A 46 3.66 24.19 -27.66
C THR A 46 3.19 23.00 -28.48
N ILE A 47 1.89 22.95 -28.77
CA ILE A 47 1.28 21.95 -29.63
C ILE A 47 1.38 22.45 -31.08
N VAL A 48 2.11 21.73 -31.94
CA VAL A 48 2.20 22.03 -33.37
C VAL A 48 1.15 21.20 -34.12
N ILE A 49 0.18 21.86 -34.74
CA ILE A 49 -0.85 21.21 -35.57
C ILE A 49 -0.43 21.32 -37.04
N THR A 50 -0.06 20.20 -37.65
CA THR A 50 0.32 20.15 -39.08
C THR A 50 -0.88 19.69 -39.91
N LEU A 51 -1.41 20.55 -40.78
CA LEU A 51 -2.45 20.19 -41.76
C LEU A 51 -1.79 19.84 -43.10
N LEU A 52 -2.00 18.60 -43.58
CA LEU A 52 -1.55 18.20 -44.91
C LEU A 52 -2.48 18.78 -46.00
N PRO A 53 -1.93 19.37 -47.07
CA PRO A 53 -2.74 19.92 -48.14
C PRO A 53 -3.11 18.80 -49.11
N ASN A 54 -4.35 18.30 -49.05
CA ASN A 54 -4.99 17.74 -50.24
C ASN A 54 -6.54 17.77 -50.14
N VAL A 55 -7.10 18.60 -51.03
CA VAL A 55 -8.42 18.52 -51.69
C VAL A 55 -9.69 19.01 -50.93
N PHE A 56 -9.89 20.33 -51.05
CA PHE A 56 -11.05 21.12 -51.48
C PHE A 56 -12.48 21.07 -50.86
N MET A 57 -12.94 22.32 -50.63
CA MET A 57 -14.30 22.90 -50.49
C MET A 57 -15.15 22.55 -49.26
N MET A 58 -14.74 23.08 -48.10
CA MET A 58 -15.70 23.52 -47.07
C MET A 58 -15.95 25.02 -47.22
N ASN A 59 -17.22 25.43 -47.13
CA ASN A 59 -17.64 26.82 -47.14
C ASN A 59 -16.88 27.59 -46.04
N THR A 60 -16.38 28.80 -46.33
CA THR A 60 -15.48 29.54 -45.42
C THR A 60 -16.08 29.79 -44.04
N GLY A 61 -17.41 29.85 -43.94
CA GLY A 61 -18.15 29.96 -42.67
C GLY A 61 -18.26 28.66 -41.86
N VAL A 62 -18.08 27.48 -42.46
CA VAL A 62 -18.13 26.19 -41.75
C VAL A 62 -16.75 25.83 -41.18
N LEU A 63 -15.68 26.18 -41.91
CA LEU A 63 -14.31 25.99 -41.44
C LEU A 63 -14.01 26.85 -40.21
N SER A 64 -14.50 28.09 -40.18
CA SER A 64 -14.34 28.98 -39.03
C SER A 64 -15.05 28.47 -37.78
N ILE A 65 -16.25 27.88 -37.92
CA ILE A 65 -16.99 27.29 -36.80
C ILE A 65 -16.24 26.10 -36.19
N TRP A 66 -15.70 25.18 -37.00
CA TRP A 66 -14.96 24.03 -36.48
C TRP A 66 -13.62 24.43 -35.83
N VAL A 67 -12.94 25.44 -36.36
CA VAL A 67 -11.73 26.00 -35.74
C VAL A 67 -12.06 26.64 -34.39
N VAL A 68 -13.16 27.41 -34.30
CA VAL A 68 -13.61 28.00 -33.04
C VAL A 68 -14.03 26.93 -32.03
N VAL A 69 -14.76 25.89 -32.45
CA VAL A 69 -15.15 24.78 -31.57
C VAL A 69 -13.93 24.01 -31.07
N CYS A 70 -12.96 23.72 -31.93
CA CYS A 70 -11.70 23.08 -31.51
C CYS A 70 -10.89 23.96 -30.56
N LEU A 71 -10.79 25.27 -30.80
CA LEU A 71 -10.09 26.20 -29.90
C LEU A 71 -10.80 26.34 -28.55
N VAL A 72 -12.14 26.32 -28.52
CA VAL A 72 -12.93 26.31 -27.28
C VAL A 72 -12.72 24.99 -26.52
N LEU A 73 -12.75 23.84 -27.22
CA LEU A 73 -12.51 22.54 -26.59
C LEU A 73 -11.08 22.38 -26.08
N VAL A 74 -10.08 22.86 -26.83
CA VAL A 74 -8.67 22.88 -26.40
C VAL A 74 -8.50 23.85 -25.23
N GLY A 75 -9.10 25.04 -25.29
CA GLY A 75 -9.07 26.00 -24.19
C GLY A 75 -9.78 25.49 -22.93
N GLU A 76 -10.88 24.76 -23.06
CA GLU A 76 -11.53 24.07 -21.93
C GLU A 76 -10.68 22.92 -21.40
N LEU A 77 -9.99 22.18 -22.27
CA LEU A 77 -9.10 21.08 -21.88
C LEU A 77 -7.86 21.62 -21.17
N GLU A 78 -7.22 22.66 -21.69
CA GLU A 78 -6.11 23.38 -21.06
C GLU A 78 -6.55 24.01 -19.74
N ALA A 79 -7.74 24.62 -19.67
CA ALA A 79 -8.27 25.16 -18.42
C ALA A 79 -8.70 24.07 -17.41
N ARG A 80 -8.95 22.83 -17.87
CA ARG A 80 -9.16 21.65 -17.00
C ARG A 80 -7.82 21.10 -16.52
N PHE A 81 -6.81 21.01 -17.38
CA PHE A 81 -5.44 20.61 -17.01
C PHE A 81 -4.80 21.62 -16.06
N ALA A 82 -4.91 22.92 -16.34
CA ALA A 82 -4.44 23.98 -15.46
C ALA A 82 -5.18 23.99 -14.10
N ARG A 83 -6.47 23.65 -14.07
CA ARG A 83 -7.23 23.45 -12.82
C ARG A 83 -6.87 22.16 -12.08
N MET A 84 -6.28 21.16 -12.73
CA MET A 84 -5.69 20.00 -12.05
C MET A 84 -4.33 20.36 -11.41
N GLU A 85 -3.63 21.36 -11.95
CA GLU A 85 -2.32 21.82 -11.47
C GLU A 85 -2.43 22.84 -10.31
N GLU A 86 -3.61 23.42 -10.08
CA GLU A 86 -3.86 24.42 -9.02
C GLU A 86 -4.37 23.82 -7.69
N ASN A 87 -4.44 22.49 -7.57
CA ASN A 87 -4.75 21.85 -6.30
C ASN A 87 -3.50 21.87 -5.40
N ALA A 88 -3.65 22.42 -4.18
CA ALA A 88 -2.64 22.28 -3.14
C ALA A 88 -2.19 20.82 -3.02
N PRO A 89 -0.91 20.53 -2.72
CA PRO A 89 -0.45 19.15 -2.70
C PRO A 89 -1.28 18.34 -1.69
N ASP A 90 -1.75 17.16 -2.10
CA ASP A 90 -2.61 16.31 -1.26
C ASP A 90 -1.80 15.68 -0.12
N TYR A 91 -1.53 16.46 0.92
CA TYR A 91 -0.85 15.98 2.10
C TYR A 91 -1.81 15.21 3.02
N ILE A 92 -1.35 14.09 3.57
CA ILE A 92 -1.97 13.49 4.76
C ILE A 92 -1.55 14.33 5.97
N THR A 93 -2.55 14.68 6.78
CA THR A 93 -2.44 15.46 8.02
C THR A 93 -3.00 14.68 9.20
N TRP A 94 -2.79 15.18 10.42
CA TRP A 94 -3.43 14.60 11.61
C TRP A 94 -4.96 14.63 11.55
N ASP A 95 -5.54 15.58 10.80
CA ASP A 95 -7.00 15.71 10.70
C ASP A 95 -7.60 14.61 9.83
N ASP A 96 -6.85 14.04 8.89
CA ASP A 96 -7.29 12.91 8.07
C ASP A 96 -7.52 11.62 8.87
N MET A 97 -6.98 11.55 10.10
CA MET A 97 -7.11 10.43 11.04
C MET A 97 -7.94 10.79 12.28
N LYS A 98 -8.73 11.87 12.22
CA LYS A 98 -9.62 12.30 13.30
C LYS A 98 -11.03 12.54 12.78
N VAL A 99 -12.00 12.20 13.60
CA VAL A 99 -13.39 12.65 13.46
C VAL A 99 -13.65 13.57 14.64
N ASP A 100 -14.22 14.75 14.39
CA ASP A 100 -14.68 15.65 15.45
C ASP A 100 -15.89 15.02 16.13
N VAL A 101 -15.65 14.16 17.12
CA VAL A 101 -16.72 13.56 17.91
C VAL A 101 -17.18 14.63 18.91
N VAL A 102 -18.22 15.39 18.56
CA VAL A 102 -18.98 16.15 19.56
C VAL A 102 -19.62 15.13 20.50
N HIS A 103 -18.94 14.89 21.63
CA HIS A 103 -19.30 14.08 22.81
C HIS A 103 -20.33 12.96 22.56
N GLU A 104 -19.94 11.73 22.89
CA GLU A 104 -20.62 10.43 22.79
C GLU A 104 -22.09 10.34 23.29
N GLN A 105 -22.71 11.44 23.75
CA GLN A 105 -24.12 11.55 24.10
C GLN A 105 -24.99 12.26 23.04
N SER A 106 -24.41 13.01 22.09
CA SER A 106 -25.16 13.82 21.12
C SER A 106 -25.45 13.16 19.76
N LEU A 107 -24.80 12.03 19.44
CA LEU A 107 -25.05 11.29 18.18
C LEU A 107 -26.42 10.58 18.11
N ARG A 108 -27.31 10.81 19.09
CA ARG A 108 -28.70 10.33 19.05
C ARG A 108 -29.64 11.18 18.19
N LEU A 109 -29.24 12.39 17.82
CA LEU A 109 -30.05 13.25 16.95
C LEU A 109 -29.16 14.02 15.98
N TRP A 110 -28.88 13.45 14.81
CA TRP A 110 -28.95 14.17 13.53
C TRP A 110 -28.63 13.22 12.37
N LEU A 111 -29.69 12.80 11.68
CA LEU A 111 -29.63 12.17 10.37
C LEU A 111 -29.20 13.21 9.33
N GLY A 112 -28.23 12.85 8.50
CA GLY A 112 -27.82 13.64 7.35
C GLY A 112 -26.31 13.77 7.30
N LEU A 113 -25.71 13.23 6.24
CA LEU A 113 -24.30 13.36 5.87
C LEU A 113 -23.77 14.76 6.23
N LYS A 114 -23.06 14.88 7.36
CA LYS A 114 -22.45 16.14 7.75
C LYS A 114 -21.05 16.20 7.16
N TYR A 115 -20.85 17.14 6.23
CA TYR A 115 -19.53 17.69 5.97
C TYR A 115 -19.02 18.33 7.26
N HIS A 116 -18.02 17.73 7.89
CA HIS A 116 -17.31 18.33 9.01
C HIS A 116 -15.94 18.78 8.50
N GLN A 117 -15.67 20.09 8.60
CA GLN A 117 -14.38 20.69 8.24
C GLN A 117 -13.92 20.33 6.80
N GLY A 118 -14.86 20.25 5.84
CA GLY A 118 -14.56 19.91 4.45
C GLY A 118 -14.40 18.41 4.11
N SER A 119 -14.40 17.52 5.11
CA SER A 119 -14.31 16.06 4.90
C SER A 119 -15.66 15.36 5.09
N ARG A 120 -15.97 14.38 4.21
CA ARG A 120 -17.19 13.55 4.29
C ARG A 120 -16.96 12.42 5.29
N VAL A 121 -17.84 12.27 6.28
CA VAL A 121 -17.80 11.17 7.26
C VAL A 121 -18.89 10.14 6.93
N ILE A 122 -18.53 8.85 6.99
CA ILE A 122 -19.44 7.70 6.86
C ILE A 122 -19.28 6.84 8.12
N VAL A 123 -20.37 6.59 8.84
CA VAL A 123 -20.34 5.82 10.10
C VAL A 123 -20.68 4.36 9.83
N VAL A 124 -19.84 3.45 10.33
CA VAL A 124 -20.08 2.01 10.31
C VAL A 124 -20.48 1.55 11.72
N ASP A 125 -21.67 0.97 11.85
CA ASP A 125 -22.23 0.47 13.11
C ASP A 125 -22.98 -0.84 12.88
N GLN A 126 -22.50 -1.93 13.47
CA GLN A 126 -23.13 -3.25 13.35
C GLN A 126 -24.55 -3.30 13.94
N SER A 127 -24.92 -2.35 14.81
CA SER A 127 -26.27 -2.23 15.37
C SER A 127 -27.29 -1.60 14.42
N GLY A 128 -26.85 -1.12 13.25
CA GLY A 128 -27.70 -0.54 12.21
C GLY A 128 -28.05 0.94 12.41
N LYS A 129 -27.35 1.64 13.30
CA LYS A 129 -27.58 3.09 13.55
C LYS A 129 -26.59 4.01 12.83
N GLY A 130 -25.62 3.44 12.12
CA GLY A 130 -24.69 4.15 11.24
C GLY A 130 -25.21 4.23 9.80
N ASP A 131 -24.40 4.81 8.91
CA ASP A 131 -24.67 4.84 7.48
C ASP A 131 -24.55 3.43 6.85
N SER A 132 -23.65 2.61 7.38
CA SER A 132 -23.47 1.20 6.97
C SER A 132 -23.35 0.26 8.17
N VAL A 133 -23.72 -1.01 7.97
CA VAL A 133 -23.50 -2.09 8.94
C VAL A 133 -22.18 -2.85 8.72
N THR A 134 -21.55 -2.66 7.55
CA THR A 134 -20.28 -3.30 7.17
C THR A 134 -19.26 -2.27 6.70
N VAL A 135 -17.98 -2.60 6.83
CA VAL A 135 -16.88 -1.77 6.35
C VAL A 135 -16.91 -1.71 4.82
N LYS A 136 -17.13 -2.86 4.15
CA LYS A 136 -17.30 -2.91 2.70
C LYS A 136 -18.44 -2.01 2.22
N GLY A 137 -19.57 -2.03 2.90
CA GLY A 137 -20.73 -1.19 2.54
C GLY A 137 -20.43 0.30 2.64
N ALA A 138 -19.62 0.74 3.59
CA ALA A 138 -19.17 2.13 3.67
C ALA A 138 -18.20 2.51 2.54
N ILE A 139 -17.30 1.60 2.14
CA ILE A 139 -16.41 1.82 0.99
C ILE A 139 -17.24 1.95 -0.30
N ASP A 140 -18.30 1.16 -0.45
CA ASP A 140 -19.18 1.20 -1.62
C ASP A 140 -19.87 2.57 -1.79
N MET A 141 -20.08 3.31 -0.71
CA MET A 141 -20.65 4.67 -0.72
C MET A 141 -19.66 5.78 -1.17
N VAL A 142 -18.37 5.47 -1.26
CA VAL A 142 -17.34 6.37 -1.80
C VAL A 142 -17.36 6.27 -3.33
N PRO A 143 -17.51 7.38 -4.08
CA PRO A 143 -17.52 7.33 -5.53
C PRO A 143 -16.13 6.94 -6.08
N PRO A 144 -16.07 6.30 -7.27
CA PRO A 144 -14.78 6.15 -7.97
C PRO A 144 -14.22 7.52 -8.37
N PHE A 145 -12.90 7.58 -8.56
CA PHE A 145 -12.13 8.78 -8.85
C PHE A 145 -12.32 9.89 -7.81
N ASN A 146 -12.48 9.47 -6.54
CA ASN A 146 -12.62 10.38 -5.41
C ASN A 146 -11.40 11.31 -5.30
N THR A 147 -11.60 12.61 -5.14
CA THR A 147 -10.52 13.61 -5.03
C THR A 147 -10.51 14.31 -3.68
N GLN A 148 -11.32 13.85 -2.72
CA GLN A 148 -11.52 14.50 -1.43
C GLN A 148 -11.47 13.48 -0.31
N ARG A 149 -10.90 13.84 0.84
CA ARG A 149 -10.83 12.94 1.99
C ARG A 149 -12.22 12.45 2.42
N VAL A 150 -12.42 11.11 2.40
CA VAL A 150 -13.59 10.46 2.99
C VAL A 150 -13.17 9.66 4.21
N LYS A 151 -13.76 9.99 5.36
CA LYS A 151 -13.49 9.38 6.66
C LYS A 151 -14.56 8.35 6.98
N ILE A 152 -14.17 7.08 7.00
CA ILE A 152 -15.03 5.97 7.43
C ILE A 152 -14.77 5.74 8.91
N TYR A 153 -15.72 6.17 9.75
CA TYR A 153 -15.68 6.01 11.20
C TYR A 153 -16.29 4.68 11.62
N ILE A 154 -15.47 3.76 12.10
CA ILE A 154 -15.85 2.38 12.41
C ILE A 154 -16.01 2.24 13.91
N LEU A 155 -17.25 2.04 14.36
CA LEU A 155 -17.54 1.84 15.77
C LEU A 155 -16.98 0.50 16.28
N PRO A 156 -16.78 0.35 17.60
CA PRO A 156 -16.37 -0.92 18.19
C PRO A 156 -17.28 -2.08 17.82
N GLY A 157 -16.68 -3.20 17.43
CA GLY A 157 -17.34 -4.37 16.87
C GLY A 157 -16.35 -5.32 16.20
N ILE A 158 -16.76 -6.57 16.00
CA ILE A 158 -16.01 -7.58 15.25
C ILE A 158 -16.64 -7.71 13.86
N TYR A 159 -15.98 -7.13 12.87
CA TYR A 159 -16.36 -7.11 11.47
C TYR A 159 -15.73 -8.30 10.75
N ARG A 160 -16.51 -9.40 10.62
CA ARG A 160 -16.08 -10.62 9.91
C ARG A 160 -16.35 -10.49 8.42
N GLU A 161 -15.45 -9.84 7.70
CA GLU A 161 -15.57 -9.60 6.27
C GLU A 161 -14.20 -9.46 5.60
N LYS A 162 -14.11 -9.85 4.32
CA LYS A 162 -12.98 -9.46 3.46
C LYS A 162 -13.23 -8.10 2.86
N VAL A 163 -12.25 -7.23 2.96
CA VAL A 163 -12.34 -5.84 2.53
C VAL A 163 -11.29 -5.54 1.47
N ILE A 164 -11.71 -4.88 0.39
CA ILE A 164 -10.79 -4.27 -0.57
C ILE A 164 -11.11 -2.78 -0.61
N VAL A 165 -10.10 -1.93 -0.39
CA VAL A 165 -10.16 -0.50 -0.65
C VAL A 165 -9.60 -0.28 -2.05
N PRO A 166 -10.44 -0.12 -3.09
CA PRO A 166 -9.99 -0.20 -4.48
C PRO A 166 -9.10 0.98 -4.86
N ALA A 167 -8.15 0.75 -5.77
CA ALA A 167 -7.29 1.81 -6.35
C ALA A 167 -8.09 2.98 -6.97
N SER A 168 -9.31 2.72 -7.44
CA SER A 168 -10.19 3.75 -7.99
C SER A 168 -10.78 4.70 -6.94
N LYS A 169 -10.52 4.52 -5.64
CA LYS A 169 -11.12 5.34 -4.57
C LYS A 169 -10.05 5.90 -3.61
N PRO A 170 -9.16 6.81 -4.08
CA PRO A 170 -8.10 7.37 -3.23
C PRO A 170 -8.67 8.26 -2.11
N TYR A 171 -7.82 8.62 -1.16
CA TYR A 171 -8.15 9.51 -0.02
C TYR A 171 -9.22 8.95 0.95
N ILE A 172 -9.22 7.63 1.18
CA ILE A 172 -10.05 7.00 2.22
C ILE A 172 -9.28 6.93 3.54
N SER A 173 -9.94 7.27 4.64
CA SER A 173 -9.44 7.04 5.99
C SER A 173 -10.33 6.09 6.77
N PHE A 174 -9.76 5.07 7.38
CA PHE A 174 -10.43 4.24 8.38
C PHE A 174 -10.11 4.76 9.78
N ILE A 175 -11.13 5.10 10.56
CA ILE A 175 -10.95 5.69 11.88
C ILE A 175 -11.78 4.91 12.89
N GLY A 176 -11.15 4.31 13.88
CA GLY A 176 -11.80 3.76 15.07
C GLY A 176 -11.54 4.63 16.30
N ASN A 177 -12.03 4.18 17.45
CA ASN A 177 -11.71 4.83 18.72
C ASN A 177 -10.29 4.38 19.17
N PRO A 178 -9.30 5.28 19.26
CA PRO A 178 -7.92 4.92 19.63
C PRO A 178 -7.78 4.35 21.04
N ASP A 179 -8.70 4.65 21.96
CA ASP A 179 -8.72 4.08 23.30
C ASP A 179 -9.31 2.67 23.33
N ARG A 180 -9.93 2.24 22.22
CA ARG A 180 -10.63 0.96 22.05
C ARG A 180 -10.18 0.24 20.77
N THR A 181 -8.94 0.44 20.34
CA THR A 181 -8.37 -0.17 19.12
C THR A 181 -8.56 -1.69 19.06
N ALA A 182 -8.44 -2.38 20.20
CA ALA A 182 -8.64 -3.83 20.30
C ALA A 182 -10.11 -4.28 20.18
N GLU A 183 -11.07 -3.36 20.26
CA GLU A 183 -12.50 -3.63 20.16
C GLU A 183 -13.08 -3.34 18.78
N THR A 184 -12.37 -2.58 17.92
CA THR A 184 -12.74 -2.38 16.51
C THR A 184 -11.87 -3.29 15.64
N VAL A 185 -12.38 -4.47 15.29
CA VAL A 185 -11.62 -5.54 14.62
C VAL A 185 -12.21 -5.87 13.25
N ILE A 186 -11.43 -5.79 12.19
CA ILE A 186 -11.74 -6.36 10.88
C ILE A 186 -10.98 -7.67 10.75
N THR A 187 -11.70 -8.79 10.65
CA THR A 187 -11.10 -10.14 10.72
C THR A 187 -11.62 -11.07 9.63
N TRP A 188 -10.71 -11.90 9.11
CA TRP A 188 -11.01 -13.04 8.26
C TRP A 188 -10.07 -14.22 8.58
N ASN A 189 -10.13 -15.31 7.81
CA ASN A 189 -9.42 -16.55 8.10
C ASN A 189 -9.01 -17.35 6.85
N ASP A 190 -8.70 -16.67 5.75
CA ASP A 190 -8.17 -17.31 4.55
C ASP A 190 -6.65 -17.51 4.68
N LYS A 191 -6.14 -18.59 4.09
CA LYS A 191 -4.70 -18.82 3.86
C LYS A 191 -4.42 -19.09 2.38
N ALA A 192 -3.17 -18.94 1.97
CA ALA A 192 -2.74 -19.07 0.59
C ALA A 192 -3.16 -20.39 -0.08
N SER A 193 -3.11 -21.51 0.66
CA SER A 193 -3.50 -22.83 0.14
C SER A 193 -5.01 -23.08 0.01
N ASP A 194 -5.87 -22.15 0.47
CA ASP A 194 -7.31 -22.31 0.33
C ASP A 194 -7.72 -22.37 -1.14
N LYS A 195 -8.64 -23.30 -1.43
CA LYS A 195 -9.01 -23.63 -2.82
C LYS A 195 -10.05 -22.65 -3.35
N VAL A 196 -9.81 -22.16 -4.56
CA VAL A 196 -10.73 -21.34 -5.35
C VAL A 196 -10.85 -21.91 -6.76
N PRO A 197 -11.92 -21.60 -7.51
CA PRO A 197 -12.00 -21.98 -8.92
C PRO A 197 -10.76 -21.50 -9.68
N GLY A 198 -10.01 -22.43 -10.28
CA GLY A 198 -8.78 -22.12 -11.03
C GLY A 198 -7.47 -22.24 -10.23
N GLY A 199 -7.49 -22.60 -8.94
CA GLY A 199 -6.26 -22.90 -8.21
C GLY A 199 -6.36 -22.71 -6.70
N GLU A 200 -5.28 -22.18 -6.13
CA GLU A 200 -5.19 -21.74 -4.74
C GLU A 200 -5.32 -20.22 -4.68
N LEU A 201 -5.77 -19.71 -3.53
CA LEU A 201 -5.98 -18.30 -3.31
C LEU A 201 -4.68 -17.47 -3.41
N GLY A 202 -3.56 -18.08 -3.01
CA GLY A 202 -2.25 -17.44 -2.94
C GLY A 202 -2.13 -16.44 -1.80
N THR A 203 -0.91 -15.99 -1.51
CA THR A 203 -0.62 -15.07 -0.39
C THR A 203 -1.43 -13.78 -0.50
N CYS A 204 -1.39 -13.09 -1.65
CA CYS A 204 -2.13 -11.84 -1.84
C CYS A 204 -3.64 -12.02 -1.67
N GLY A 205 -4.17 -13.14 -2.19
CA GLY A 205 -5.59 -13.45 -2.07
C GLY A 205 -6.03 -13.75 -0.64
N SER A 206 -5.12 -14.18 0.25
CA SER A 206 -5.45 -14.48 1.66
C SER A 206 -5.74 -13.25 2.53
N ALA A 207 -5.46 -12.05 2.03
CA ALA A 207 -5.60 -10.80 2.77
C ALA A 207 -7.03 -10.59 3.32
N THR A 208 -7.13 -10.30 4.63
CA THR A 208 -8.38 -9.83 5.25
C THR A 208 -8.76 -8.45 4.73
N VAL A 209 -7.80 -7.52 4.75
CA VAL A 209 -7.95 -6.19 4.15
C VAL A 209 -6.88 -5.98 3.10
N SER A 210 -7.27 -5.62 1.87
CA SER A 210 -6.37 -5.15 0.83
C SER A 210 -6.60 -3.67 0.56
N VAL A 211 -5.57 -2.85 0.79
CA VAL A 211 -5.56 -1.43 0.48
C VAL A 211 -4.82 -1.23 -0.84
N GLU A 212 -5.58 -1.01 -1.91
CA GLU A 212 -5.04 -0.69 -3.24
C GLU A 212 -5.15 0.81 -3.55
N SER A 213 -5.78 1.56 -2.65
CA SER A 213 -6.04 3.00 -2.73
C SER A 213 -4.84 3.83 -2.30
N ASP A 214 -4.49 4.83 -3.10
CA ASP A 214 -3.48 5.83 -2.73
C ASP A 214 -4.00 6.76 -1.61
N TYR A 215 -3.06 7.36 -0.87
CA TYR A 215 -3.34 8.29 0.22
C TYR A 215 -4.24 7.72 1.33
N PHE A 216 -4.22 6.40 1.53
CA PHE A 216 -5.02 5.75 2.55
C PHE A 216 -4.53 6.11 3.96
N CYS A 217 -5.45 6.26 4.92
CA CYS A 217 -5.08 6.37 6.33
C CYS A 217 -5.84 5.35 7.19
N ALA A 218 -5.21 4.88 8.27
CA ALA A 218 -5.91 4.11 9.30
C ALA A 218 -5.47 4.53 10.70
N ARG A 219 -6.44 4.65 11.62
CA ARG A 219 -6.18 4.88 13.04
C ARG A 219 -7.14 4.13 13.93
N GLY A 220 -6.62 3.56 15.03
CA GLY A 220 -7.44 3.03 16.12
C GLY A 220 -8.29 1.82 15.74
N ILE A 221 -7.78 0.98 14.82
CA ILE A 221 -8.45 -0.23 14.32
C ILE A 221 -7.48 -1.41 14.38
N THR A 222 -8.02 -2.61 14.54
CA THR A 222 -7.31 -3.88 14.42
C THR A 222 -7.62 -4.55 13.07
N PHE A 223 -6.59 -4.89 12.32
CA PHE A 223 -6.63 -5.78 11.16
C PHE A 223 -6.15 -7.16 11.58
N GLU A 224 -6.95 -8.20 11.33
CA GLU A 224 -6.64 -9.55 11.81
C GLU A 224 -6.82 -10.60 10.71
N ASN A 225 -5.88 -11.53 10.58
CA ASN A 225 -6.13 -12.84 10.00
C ASN A 225 -6.01 -13.89 11.09
N SER A 226 -7.09 -14.62 11.33
CA SER A 226 -7.21 -15.55 12.47
C SER A 226 -6.70 -16.97 12.17
N VAL A 227 -6.09 -17.20 11.00
CA VAL A 227 -5.39 -18.45 10.71
C VAL A 227 -4.22 -18.62 11.67
N VAL A 228 -4.13 -19.79 12.30
CA VAL A 228 -2.95 -20.21 13.05
C VAL A 228 -2.09 -21.07 12.13
N ALA A 229 -1.02 -20.48 11.60
CA ALA A 229 -0.08 -21.21 10.75
C ALA A 229 0.65 -22.31 11.52
N VAL A 230 0.87 -23.44 10.84
CA VAL A 230 1.66 -24.56 11.36
C VAL A 230 3.07 -24.44 10.76
N PRO A 231 4.12 -24.27 11.59
CA PRO A 231 5.49 -24.13 11.10
C PRO A 231 5.90 -25.29 10.19
N GLY A 232 6.51 -24.97 9.04
CA GLY A 232 7.02 -25.94 8.07
C GLY A 232 5.95 -26.57 7.17
N ARG A 233 4.68 -26.18 7.28
CA ARG A 233 3.63 -26.60 6.36
C ARG A 233 3.49 -25.62 5.20
N ASP A 234 3.42 -26.15 3.99
CA ASP A 234 3.25 -25.34 2.77
C ASP A 234 1.88 -24.63 2.73
N GLY A 235 1.87 -23.41 2.19
CA GLY A 235 0.65 -22.66 1.90
C GLY A 235 -0.09 -22.10 3.13
N MET A 236 0.61 -21.90 4.24
CA MET A 236 0.06 -21.37 5.50
C MET A 236 0.13 -19.84 5.62
N GLN A 237 0.63 -19.13 4.60
CA GLN A 237 0.62 -17.67 4.54
C GLN A 237 -0.81 -17.16 4.68
N ALA A 238 -1.03 -16.18 5.57
CA ALA A 238 -2.36 -15.70 5.92
C ALA A 238 -2.29 -14.21 6.28
N VAL A 239 -2.52 -13.38 5.27
CA VAL A 239 -2.31 -11.93 5.35
C VAL A 239 -3.46 -11.27 6.12
N ALA A 240 -3.15 -10.45 7.11
CA ALA A 240 -4.12 -9.61 7.81
C ALA A 240 -4.34 -8.31 7.03
N LEU A 241 -3.25 -7.66 6.64
CA LEU A 241 -3.27 -6.41 5.89
C LEU A 241 -2.31 -6.51 4.70
N ARG A 242 -2.85 -6.27 3.50
CA ARG A 242 -2.09 -6.08 2.26
C ARG A 242 -2.16 -4.63 1.84
N ILE A 243 -1.05 -4.02 1.47
CA ILE A 243 -0.99 -2.61 1.03
C ILE A 243 -0.24 -2.54 -0.30
N ALA A 244 -0.94 -2.06 -1.32
CA ALA A 244 -0.44 -1.90 -2.68
C ALA A 244 -0.73 -0.52 -3.29
N GLY A 245 -1.44 0.37 -2.57
CA GLY A 245 -1.60 1.77 -2.94
C GLY A 245 -0.48 2.63 -2.35
N ASP A 246 -0.10 3.71 -3.02
CA ASP A 246 1.00 4.58 -2.61
C ASP A 246 0.59 5.56 -1.49
N ARG A 247 1.56 6.04 -0.70
CA ARG A 247 1.39 7.09 0.32
C ARG A 247 0.34 6.75 1.39
N ALA A 248 0.53 5.64 2.09
CA ALA A 248 -0.40 5.20 3.14
C ALA A 248 0.15 5.48 4.54
N MET A 249 -0.72 5.93 5.46
CA MET A 249 -0.35 6.18 6.86
C MET A 249 -1.19 5.35 7.83
N PHE A 250 -0.52 4.66 8.74
CA PHE A 250 -1.12 3.85 9.80
C PHE A 250 -0.66 4.40 11.14
N TYR A 251 -1.61 4.78 12.01
CA TYR A 251 -1.31 5.37 13.31
C TYR A 251 -2.06 4.66 14.43
N GLY A 252 -1.33 4.06 15.38
CA GLY A 252 -1.99 3.42 16.53
C GLY A 252 -2.92 2.27 16.14
N VAL A 253 -2.60 1.55 15.06
CA VAL A 253 -3.34 0.36 14.63
C VAL A 253 -2.73 -0.91 15.19
N ARG A 254 -3.51 -1.99 15.17
CA ARG A 254 -3.03 -3.35 15.47
C ARG A 254 -3.11 -4.20 14.20
N ILE A 255 -2.06 -4.94 13.87
CA ILE A 255 -2.04 -5.86 12.73
C ILE A 255 -1.64 -7.24 13.27
N LEU A 256 -2.60 -8.16 13.26
CA LEU A 256 -2.51 -9.45 13.96
C LEU A 256 -2.61 -10.61 12.97
N GLY A 257 -1.65 -11.52 13.02
CA GLY A 257 -1.68 -12.73 12.22
C GLY A 257 -0.62 -13.73 12.65
N SER A 258 -0.32 -14.65 11.75
CA SER A 258 0.75 -15.63 11.94
C SER A 258 1.87 -15.46 10.89
N GLN A 259 1.71 -16.06 9.70
CA GLN A 259 2.69 -16.03 8.63
C GLN A 259 2.25 -15.00 7.60
N ASP A 260 3.17 -14.13 7.18
CA ASP A 260 2.91 -13.05 6.22
C ASP A 260 1.82 -12.07 6.70
N THR A 261 1.82 -11.76 8.01
CA THR A 261 0.76 -10.94 8.65
C THR A 261 0.51 -9.60 7.95
N LEU A 262 1.58 -8.85 7.69
CA LEU A 262 1.58 -7.60 6.94
C LEU A 262 2.30 -7.81 5.60
N LEU A 263 1.53 -7.85 4.52
CA LEU A 263 2.04 -7.79 3.16
C LEU A 263 2.13 -6.33 2.71
N ASP A 264 3.25 -5.72 3.03
CA ASP A 264 3.66 -4.38 2.65
C ASP A 264 4.20 -4.38 1.20
N GLU A 265 3.30 -4.60 0.24
CA GLU A 265 3.62 -5.08 -1.11
C GLU A 265 4.43 -4.05 -1.92
N THR A 266 3.94 -2.82 -2.03
CA THR A 266 4.54 -1.75 -2.84
C THR A 266 4.01 -0.39 -2.39
N GLY A 267 4.76 0.68 -2.68
CA GLY A 267 4.40 2.06 -2.32
C GLY A 267 5.30 2.62 -1.22
N SER A 268 4.98 3.85 -0.81
CA SER A 268 5.63 4.54 0.30
C SER A 268 4.70 4.63 1.52
N HIS A 269 5.09 4.03 2.65
CA HIS A 269 4.20 3.91 3.81
C HIS A 269 4.82 4.37 5.12
N TYR A 270 3.96 4.89 6.00
CA TYR A 270 4.34 5.28 7.36
C TYR A 270 3.49 4.56 8.40
N PHE A 271 4.14 3.72 9.21
CA PHE A 271 3.55 3.08 10.38
C PHE A 271 4.07 3.77 11.62
N TYR A 272 3.18 4.43 12.35
CA TYR A 272 3.52 5.17 13.56
C TYR A 272 2.78 4.60 14.77
N GLN A 273 3.51 4.25 15.82
CA GLN A 273 2.93 3.72 17.07
C GLN A 273 2.01 2.51 16.86
N CYS A 274 2.35 1.64 15.91
CA CYS A 274 1.55 0.47 15.59
C CYS A 274 2.00 -0.74 16.40
N TYR A 275 1.09 -1.68 16.64
CA TYR A 275 1.40 -3.01 17.16
C TYR A 275 1.25 -4.04 16.05
N ILE A 276 2.33 -4.75 15.71
CA ILE A 276 2.36 -5.72 14.62
C ILE A 276 2.80 -7.07 15.20
N GLN A 277 2.00 -8.10 14.98
CA GLN A 277 2.20 -9.41 15.60
C GLN A 277 2.19 -10.54 14.57
N GLY A 278 3.19 -11.41 14.63
CA GLY A 278 3.22 -12.67 13.88
C GLY A 278 4.45 -13.51 14.21
N PHE A 279 4.74 -14.53 13.39
CA PHE A 279 5.89 -15.41 13.64
C PHE A 279 6.86 -15.52 12.44
N VAL A 280 6.41 -15.92 11.25
CA VAL A 280 7.27 -16.06 10.05
C VAL A 280 6.98 -14.94 9.07
N ASP A 281 8.03 -14.22 8.71
CA ASP A 281 8.03 -13.14 7.71
C ASP A 281 6.85 -12.18 7.90
N PHE A 282 6.52 -11.87 9.16
CA PHE A 282 5.24 -11.25 9.47
C PHE A 282 5.14 -9.79 8.99
N ILE A 283 6.25 -9.21 8.51
CA ILE A 283 6.31 -8.03 7.65
C ILE A 283 7.07 -8.40 6.37
N CYS A 284 6.38 -8.44 5.24
CA CYS A 284 6.98 -8.85 3.97
C CYS A 284 6.52 -7.97 2.80
N GLY A 285 7.27 -7.95 1.70
CA GLY A 285 6.93 -7.18 0.49
C GLY A 285 8.08 -6.31 -0.01
N ASN A 286 7.79 -5.40 -0.94
CA ASN A 286 8.78 -4.55 -1.61
C ASN A 286 8.50 -3.04 -1.40
N ALA A 287 7.67 -2.65 -0.44
CA ALA A 287 7.43 -1.24 -0.17
C ALA A 287 8.68 -0.51 0.37
N ARG A 288 8.58 0.81 0.38
CA ARG A 288 9.50 1.75 1.01
C ARG A 288 8.82 2.29 2.28
N SER A 289 9.09 1.69 3.42
CA SER A 289 8.26 1.89 4.61
C SER A 289 9.07 2.23 5.85
N LEU A 290 8.59 3.24 6.59
CA LEU A 290 9.09 3.62 7.89
C LEU A 290 8.14 3.10 8.96
N TYR A 291 8.67 2.29 9.86
CA TYR A 291 8.02 1.80 11.06
C TYR A 291 8.65 2.54 12.25
N LYS A 292 7.92 3.48 12.84
CA LYS A 292 8.44 4.33 13.91
C LYS A 292 7.62 4.19 15.19
N ASP A 293 8.31 4.04 16.31
CA ASP A 293 7.71 3.87 17.64
C ASP A 293 6.74 2.67 17.72
N CYS A 294 6.92 1.66 16.86
CA CYS A 294 6.07 0.47 16.80
C CYS A 294 6.51 -0.61 17.80
N GLU A 295 5.58 -1.47 18.18
CA GLU A 295 5.90 -2.75 18.81
C GLU A 295 5.78 -3.88 17.78
N LEU A 296 6.85 -4.65 17.63
CA LEU A 296 6.97 -5.80 16.76
C LEU A 296 6.98 -7.04 17.66
N HIS A 297 5.82 -7.68 17.81
CA HIS A 297 5.60 -8.75 18.77
C HIS A 297 5.66 -10.12 18.11
N SER A 298 6.69 -10.92 18.42
CA SER A 298 6.78 -12.26 17.89
C SER A 298 5.96 -13.27 18.69
N THR A 299 5.17 -14.09 17.98
CA THR A 299 4.46 -15.24 18.54
C THR A 299 5.11 -16.57 18.17
N ALA A 300 6.39 -16.56 17.75
CA ALA A 300 7.10 -17.77 17.38
C ALA A 300 7.29 -18.70 18.60
N GLU A 301 7.00 -19.99 18.42
CA GLU A 301 7.34 -21.02 19.42
C GLU A 301 8.79 -21.50 19.29
N THR A 302 9.31 -21.55 18.06
CA THR A 302 10.66 -22.05 17.75
C THR A 302 11.43 -21.05 16.90
N THR A 303 11.19 -21.04 15.59
CA THR A 303 11.84 -20.16 14.62
C THR A 303 10.84 -19.23 13.96
N GLY A 304 11.32 -18.06 13.56
CA GLY A 304 10.52 -17.05 12.89
C GLY A 304 11.39 -15.97 12.27
N ALA A 305 10.74 -14.96 11.69
CA ALA A 305 11.41 -13.78 11.19
C ALA A 305 10.47 -12.59 11.24
N ILE A 306 11.00 -11.43 11.59
CA ILE A 306 10.24 -10.18 11.57
C ILE A 306 10.01 -9.75 10.12
N ALA A 307 11.10 -9.55 9.38
CA ALA A 307 11.05 -8.95 8.05
C ALA A 307 11.47 -9.91 6.92
N ALA A 308 10.80 -9.82 5.78
CA ALA A 308 11.21 -10.43 4.51
C ALA A 308 11.04 -9.42 3.37
N HIS A 309 12.05 -8.58 3.13
CA HIS A 309 11.98 -7.54 2.09
C HIS A 309 12.37 -8.08 0.72
N HIS A 310 11.62 -7.73 -0.33
CA HIS A 310 11.74 -8.26 -1.70
C HIS A 310 12.30 -7.24 -2.71
N ARG A 311 13.32 -6.48 -2.31
CA ARG A 311 14.08 -5.68 -3.29
C ARG A 311 14.81 -6.59 -4.27
N SER A 312 14.51 -6.44 -5.56
CA SER A 312 15.05 -7.34 -6.59
C SER A 312 16.28 -6.79 -7.32
N SER A 313 16.48 -5.47 -7.28
CA SER A 313 17.56 -4.78 -7.99
C SER A 313 18.14 -3.63 -7.15
N PRO A 314 19.37 -3.17 -7.42
CA PRO A 314 19.95 -2.01 -6.72
C PRO A 314 19.28 -0.69 -7.12
N ASP A 315 18.58 -0.66 -8.27
CA ASP A 315 17.91 0.54 -8.80
C ASP A 315 16.54 0.80 -8.13
N GLU A 316 15.95 -0.20 -7.48
CA GLU A 316 14.76 -0.01 -6.65
C GLU A 316 15.11 0.75 -5.38
N ASP A 317 14.48 1.89 -5.10
CA ASP A 317 14.70 2.60 -3.83
C ASP A 317 13.65 2.20 -2.77
N THR A 318 13.57 0.91 -2.48
CA THR A 318 12.60 0.31 -1.54
C THR A 318 13.29 -0.32 -0.34
N GLY A 319 12.60 -0.49 0.79
CA GLY A 319 13.23 -1.01 2.01
C GLY A 319 12.37 -0.80 3.24
N PHE A 320 12.66 -1.55 4.29
CA PHE A 320 12.04 -1.36 5.59
C PHE A 320 13.00 -0.66 6.55
N SER A 321 12.57 0.45 7.14
CA SER A 321 13.28 1.11 8.24
C SER A 321 12.46 1.03 9.51
N PHE A 322 13.05 0.47 10.56
CA PHE A 322 12.47 0.36 11.89
C PHE A 322 13.21 1.31 12.83
N VAL A 323 12.52 2.32 13.36
CA VAL A 323 13.12 3.38 14.16
C VAL A 323 12.43 3.48 15.51
N ASN A 324 13.21 3.37 16.59
CA ASN A 324 12.71 3.43 17.97
C ASN A 324 11.58 2.42 18.25
N CYS A 325 11.64 1.25 17.59
CA CYS A 325 10.68 0.17 17.80
C CYS A 325 11.06 -0.71 18.99
N LYS A 326 10.08 -1.39 19.56
CA LYS A 326 10.28 -2.45 20.55
C LYS A 326 10.09 -3.81 19.87
N ILE A 327 11.05 -4.71 20.02
CA ILE A 327 10.93 -6.10 19.58
C ILE A 327 10.66 -6.94 20.83
N THR A 328 9.48 -7.53 20.90
CA THR A 328 8.98 -8.28 22.06
C THR A 328 8.49 -9.67 21.64
N GLY A 329 8.02 -10.46 22.60
CA GLY A 329 7.38 -11.75 22.35
C GLY A 329 8.24 -12.96 22.69
N SER A 330 8.16 -14.00 21.88
CA SER A 330 8.78 -15.31 22.13
C SER A 330 9.51 -15.88 20.92
N GLY A 331 10.22 -16.99 21.14
CA GLY A 331 10.89 -17.76 20.11
C GLY A 331 12.33 -17.33 19.86
N SER A 332 12.89 -17.87 18.78
CA SER A 332 14.24 -17.59 18.29
C SER A 332 14.14 -17.12 16.85
N ILE A 333 13.97 -15.82 16.65
CA ILE A 333 13.63 -15.21 15.36
C ILE A 333 14.80 -14.48 14.71
N TYR A 334 14.75 -14.37 13.38
CA TYR A 334 15.59 -13.44 12.65
C TYR A 334 14.98 -12.03 12.66
N LEU A 335 15.82 -10.99 12.72
CA LEU A 335 15.45 -9.61 12.39
C LEU A 335 14.95 -9.52 10.95
N GLY A 336 15.55 -10.28 10.03
CA GLY A 336 15.02 -10.40 8.69
C GLY A 336 15.69 -11.48 7.87
N ARG A 337 15.03 -11.85 6.78
CA ARG A 337 15.51 -12.83 5.81
C ARG A 337 15.47 -12.23 4.40
N ALA A 338 16.51 -12.48 3.61
CA ALA A 338 16.67 -11.88 2.28
C ALA A 338 15.76 -12.54 1.23
N TRP A 339 14.46 -12.20 1.23
CA TRP A 339 13.52 -12.71 0.22
C TRP A 339 13.97 -12.28 -1.18
N GLY A 340 14.21 -10.98 -1.38
CA GLY A 340 14.81 -10.43 -2.60
C GLY A 340 16.34 -10.45 -2.59
N ASN A 341 16.97 -10.39 -3.77
CA ASN A 341 18.43 -10.42 -3.90
C ASN A 341 19.11 -9.18 -3.30
N TYR A 342 18.44 -8.03 -3.27
CA TYR A 342 18.95 -6.77 -2.73
C TYR A 342 18.21 -6.37 -1.45
N SER A 343 17.60 -7.33 -0.76
CA SER A 343 16.74 -7.13 0.42
C SER A 343 17.31 -6.08 1.38
N ARG A 344 16.48 -5.12 1.81
CA ARG A 344 16.91 -3.98 2.62
C ARG A 344 16.06 -3.83 3.88
N ALA A 345 16.70 -3.94 5.04
CA ALA A 345 16.07 -3.76 6.34
C ALA A 345 17.05 -3.13 7.34
N VAL A 346 16.65 -2.02 7.96
CA VAL A 346 17.49 -1.29 8.92
C VAL A 346 16.74 -1.14 10.24
N TYR A 347 17.38 -1.53 11.34
CA TYR A 347 16.87 -1.32 12.70
C TYR A 347 17.71 -0.26 13.40
N SER A 348 17.07 0.83 13.83
CA SER A 348 17.73 1.98 14.45
C SER A 348 17.11 2.30 15.79
N GLN A 349 17.93 2.33 16.84
CA GLN A 349 17.51 2.68 18.21
C GLN A 349 16.38 1.80 18.74
N CYS A 350 16.31 0.55 18.28
CA CYS A 350 15.29 -0.40 18.74
C CYS A 350 15.69 -1.05 20.06
N ASP A 351 14.72 -1.28 20.94
CA ASP A 351 14.89 -2.13 22.13
C ASP A 351 14.53 -3.57 21.77
N ILE A 352 15.51 -4.47 21.87
CA ILE A 352 15.42 -5.84 21.37
C ILE A 352 15.42 -6.82 22.55
N ALA A 353 14.27 -7.43 22.82
CA ALA A 353 14.15 -8.50 23.79
C ALA A 353 15.00 -9.73 23.42
N ASN A 354 15.18 -10.66 24.36
CA ASN A 354 15.98 -11.88 24.16
C ASN A 354 15.21 -12.94 23.35
N VAL A 355 14.84 -12.58 22.12
CA VAL A 355 14.08 -13.40 21.17
C VAL A 355 14.79 -13.52 19.82
N VAL A 356 15.79 -12.68 19.55
CA VAL A 356 16.52 -12.65 18.29
C VAL A 356 17.66 -13.67 18.32
N THR A 357 17.80 -14.45 17.24
CA THR A 357 18.90 -15.40 17.07
C THR A 357 20.26 -14.70 17.14
N PRO A 358 21.34 -15.34 17.65
CA PRO A 358 22.66 -14.70 17.67
C PRO A 358 23.13 -14.23 16.28
N SER A 359 22.84 -15.00 15.23
CA SER A 359 23.14 -14.66 13.83
C SER A 359 22.35 -13.44 13.35
N GLY A 360 21.14 -13.22 13.89
CA GLY A 360 20.27 -12.07 13.65
C GLY A 360 19.60 -12.05 12.28
N TRP A 361 20.26 -12.54 11.23
CA TRP A 361 19.81 -12.43 9.85
C TRP A 361 19.97 -13.75 9.10
N SER A 362 19.16 -13.94 8.06
CA SER A 362 19.29 -15.06 7.11
C SER A 362 19.40 -14.55 5.68
N ASP A 363 20.27 -15.18 4.90
CA ASP A 363 20.43 -14.99 3.46
C ASP A 363 19.48 -15.87 2.64
N TRP A 364 18.50 -16.49 3.29
CA TRP A 364 17.54 -17.40 2.64
C TRP A 364 18.22 -18.62 1.99
N ASP A 365 19.30 -19.10 2.60
CA ASP A 365 20.12 -20.22 2.12
C ASP A 365 20.76 -19.96 0.73
N ASP A 366 20.93 -18.68 0.36
CA ASP A 366 21.62 -18.25 -0.85
C ASP A 366 22.78 -17.29 -0.53
N PRO A 367 24.03 -17.80 -0.49
CA PRO A 367 25.22 -16.99 -0.20
C PRO A 367 25.46 -15.83 -1.16
N TRP A 368 24.87 -15.83 -2.36
CA TRP A 368 24.97 -14.69 -3.27
C TRP A 368 24.34 -13.43 -2.66
N LYS A 369 23.21 -13.58 -1.96
CA LYS A 369 22.48 -12.47 -1.34
C LYS A 369 23.28 -11.76 -0.26
N GLN A 370 24.24 -12.44 0.38
CA GLN A 370 25.13 -11.83 1.37
C GLN A 370 25.94 -10.65 0.80
N LYS A 371 26.17 -10.62 -0.51
CA LYS A 371 26.94 -9.55 -1.18
C LYS A 371 26.12 -8.30 -1.46
N THR A 372 24.80 -8.43 -1.51
CA THR A 372 23.88 -7.42 -2.06
C THR A 372 22.80 -6.99 -1.07
N ALA A 373 22.48 -7.82 -0.07
CA ALA A 373 21.54 -7.47 0.98
C ALA A 373 22.07 -6.30 1.84
N GLU A 374 21.17 -5.41 2.22
CA GLU A 374 21.42 -4.27 3.09
C GLU A 374 20.69 -4.45 4.41
N PHE A 375 21.28 -5.28 5.28
CA PHE A 375 20.79 -5.51 6.63
C PHE A 375 21.68 -4.79 7.64
N GLY A 376 21.09 -3.90 8.44
CA GLY A 376 21.83 -3.02 9.32
C GLY A 376 21.17 -2.82 10.69
N GLU A 377 22.01 -2.66 11.70
CA GLU A 377 21.61 -2.27 13.05
C GLU A 377 22.39 -1.00 13.45
N TYR A 378 21.70 -0.05 14.09
CA TYR A 378 22.28 1.20 14.60
C TYR A 378 21.75 1.46 16.02
N GLN A 379 22.66 1.50 17.00
CA GLN A 379 22.34 1.85 18.40
C GLN A 379 21.13 1.09 19.00
N CYS A 380 20.90 -0.15 18.57
CA CYS A 380 19.91 -1.02 19.21
C CYS A 380 20.38 -1.41 20.62
N THR A 381 19.44 -1.58 21.53
CA THR A 381 19.68 -1.93 22.93
C THR A 381 18.85 -3.15 23.34
N GLY A 382 18.99 -3.60 24.58
CA GLY A 382 18.29 -4.78 25.09
C GLY A 382 19.09 -6.09 24.90
N PRO A 383 18.66 -7.19 25.55
CA PRO A 383 19.42 -8.44 25.60
C PRO A 383 19.55 -9.15 24.24
N GLY A 384 18.66 -8.89 23.28
CA GLY A 384 18.75 -9.44 21.92
C GLY A 384 19.62 -8.61 20.95
N ALA A 385 20.13 -7.46 21.39
CA ALA A 385 20.92 -6.55 20.56
C ALA A 385 22.44 -6.86 20.55
N ASP A 386 22.91 -7.93 21.22
CA ASP A 386 24.31 -8.33 21.11
C ASP A 386 24.67 -8.74 19.68
N ARG A 387 25.63 -8.01 19.09
CA ARG A 387 26.07 -8.22 17.71
C ARG A 387 27.33 -9.08 17.57
N SER A 388 27.91 -9.55 18.67
CA SER A 388 29.17 -10.32 18.70
C SER A 388 29.13 -11.61 17.86
N LYS A 389 27.94 -12.16 17.62
CA LYS A 389 27.70 -13.41 16.86
C LYS A 389 26.84 -13.20 15.61
N ARG A 390 26.57 -11.96 15.22
CA ARG A 390 25.81 -11.68 14.00
C ARG A 390 26.54 -12.23 12.79
N VAL A 391 25.79 -12.51 11.74
CA VAL A 391 26.39 -12.87 10.44
C VAL A 391 27.39 -11.79 9.99
N PRO A 392 28.57 -12.15 9.47
CA PRO A 392 29.64 -11.19 9.16
C PRO A 392 29.27 -10.13 8.11
N TRP A 393 28.28 -10.42 7.27
CA TRP A 393 27.81 -9.54 6.21
C TRP A 393 26.73 -8.54 6.66
N SER A 394 26.26 -8.62 7.92
CA SER A 394 25.37 -7.61 8.49
C SER A 394 26.14 -6.32 8.83
N LYS A 395 25.51 -5.16 8.59
CA LYS A 395 26.16 -3.85 8.74
C LYS A 395 26.01 -3.31 10.15
N SER A 396 27.15 -2.94 10.75
CA SER A 396 27.18 -2.04 11.90
C SER A 396 27.15 -0.61 11.39
N LEU A 397 25.97 0.01 11.34
CA LEU A 397 25.87 1.36 10.79
C LEU A 397 26.45 2.37 11.78
N ASN A 398 27.09 3.41 11.25
CA ASN A 398 27.49 4.59 12.00
C ASN A 398 26.50 5.75 11.79
N ASP A 399 26.73 6.86 12.51
CA ASP A 399 25.87 8.04 12.49
C ASP A 399 25.60 8.58 11.08
N PHE A 400 26.58 8.54 10.18
CA PHE A 400 26.44 9.02 8.80
C PHE A 400 25.67 8.04 7.91
N GLN A 401 25.97 6.75 8.04
CA GLN A 401 25.35 5.70 7.22
C GLN A 401 23.88 5.51 7.54
N VAL A 402 23.47 5.75 8.78
CA VAL A 402 22.07 5.56 9.22
C VAL A 402 21.17 6.74 8.87
N GLN A 403 21.70 7.97 8.70
CA GLN A 403 20.89 9.19 8.50
C GLN A 403 19.72 9.02 7.50
N PRO A 404 19.91 8.40 6.32
CA PRO A 404 18.83 8.29 5.33
C PRO A 404 17.65 7.42 5.77
N PHE A 405 17.79 6.66 6.86
CA PHE A 405 16.79 5.69 7.35
C PHE A 405 16.07 6.17 8.61
N LEU A 406 16.49 7.26 9.25
CA LEU A 406 16.02 7.62 10.60
C LEU A 406 14.66 8.33 10.64
N ASP A 407 14.23 8.96 9.56
CA ASP A 407 13.07 9.85 9.57
C ASP A 407 12.22 9.73 8.30
N MET A 408 11.22 10.61 8.19
CA MET A 408 10.26 10.59 7.09
C MET A 408 10.89 10.90 5.72
N ASN A 409 12.12 11.45 5.65
CA ASN A 409 12.83 11.59 4.38
C ASN A 409 13.11 10.20 3.78
N PHE A 410 13.28 9.16 4.62
CA PHE A 410 13.41 7.79 4.15
C PHE A 410 12.23 7.37 3.28
N ILE A 411 11.05 7.96 3.40
CA ILE A 411 9.84 7.58 2.64
C ILE A 411 9.37 8.72 1.72
N GLY A 412 10.21 9.74 1.50
CA GLY A 412 9.81 10.96 0.79
C GLY A 412 8.63 11.67 1.45
N GLY A 413 8.49 11.52 2.77
CA GLY A 413 7.33 11.98 3.53
C GLY A 413 7.08 13.48 3.41
N GLU A 414 8.10 14.29 3.17
CA GLU A 414 7.97 15.71 2.89
C GLU A 414 7.09 16.04 1.66
N GLN A 415 6.89 15.05 0.78
CA GLN A 415 6.08 15.18 -0.45
C GLN A 415 4.60 14.84 -0.22
N TRP A 416 4.25 14.14 0.87
CA TRP A 416 2.88 13.62 1.07
C TRP A 416 2.39 13.57 2.52
N LEU A 417 3.21 13.97 3.49
CA LEU A 417 2.88 14.10 4.92
C LEU A 417 3.06 15.55 5.41
N ARG A 418 2.09 16.03 6.20
CA ARG A 418 2.14 17.28 6.99
C ARG A 418 1.60 16.98 8.38
N LEU A 419 2.46 16.38 9.20
CA LEU A 419 2.19 15.90 10.55
C LEU A 419 2.82 16.85 11.59
#